data_AF-A0A955ZF59-F1
#
_entry.id   AF-A0A955ZF59-F1
#
_cell.length_a   1.000
_cell.length_b   1.000
_cell.length_c   1.000
_cell.angle_alpha   90.00
_cell.angle_beta   90.00
_cell.angle_gamma   90.00
#
_symmetry.space_group_name_H-M   'P 1'
#
loop_
_entity.id
_entity.type
_entity.pdbx_description
1 polymer ?
#
loop_
_entity_poly.entity_id
_entity_poly.type
_entity_poly.pdbx_seq_one_letter_code
_entity_poly.pdbx_strand_id
1 'polypeptide(L)'
;MADDELGEAEGRYMMPPIPEGLDVDPLLIALLHCAAFLDLAEDDVVDPDAAGDALEHVGMYVQRLGPERLQDLDKQLQRLAQHGEAASWPDWMVGFVSDFLYSCGIGEDRDDDDPDDDE
;
A
#
# COMPACT_ATOMS: atom_id res chain seq x y z
N MET A 1 18.83 3.66 23.33
CA MET A 1 17.63 2.88 23.68
C MET A 1 16.56 3.33 22.70
N ALA A 2 16.55 2.71 21.53
CA ALA A 2 15.59 2.93 20.45
C ALA A 2 15.73 1.72 19.50
N ASP A 3 15.57 0.54 20.08
CA ASP A 3 15.44 -0.75 19.41
C ASP A 3 14.33 -1.43 20.22
N ASP A 4 13.32 -2.01 19.55
CA ASP A 4 12.25 -2.86 20.13
C ASP A 4 10.80 -2.31 20.24
N GLU A 5 10.32 -1.35 19.42
CA GLU A 5 8.87 -0.97 19.44
C GLU A 5 8.25 -0.63 18.06
N LEU A 6 8.80 -1.14 16.96
CA LEU A 6 7.99 -1.31 15.74
C LEU A 6 7.23 -2.63 15.91
N GLY A 7 6.14 -2.55 16.68
CA GLY A 7 5.53 -3.68 17.39
C GLY A 7 5.13 -4.86 16.50
N GLU A 8 5.88 -5.95 16.63
CA GLU A 8 5.34 -7.32 16.64
C GLU A 8 4.49 -7.51 17.91
N ALA A 9 3.41 -6.75 18.03
CA ALA A 9 2.46 -6.94 19.12
C ALA A 9 1.51 -8.07 18.71
N GLU A 10 1.92 -9.32 18.91
CA GLU A 10 1.05 -10.51 18.79
C GLU A 10 0.37 -10.65 17.40
N GLY A 11 1.14 -10.72 16.31
CA GLY A 11 0.59 -10.91 14.97
C GLY A 11 -0.21 -9.72 14.40
N ARG A 12 -0.25 -8.59 15.12
CA ARG A 12 -0.89 -7.34 14.67
C ARG A 12 0.13 -6.47 13.98
N TYR A 13 0.07 -6.43 12.65
CA TYR A 13 0.87 -5.49 11.88
C TYR A 13 0.46 -4.02 12.18
N MET A 14 1.43 -3.13 12.35
CA MET A 14 1.20 -1.70 12.46
C MET A 14 2.23 -0.93 11.64
N MET A 15 1.77 -0.06 10.73
CA MET A 15 2.68 0.88 10.06
C MET A 15 3.33 1.82 11.09
N PRO A 16 4.62 2.16 10.93
CA PRO A 16 5.27 3.19 11.73
C PRO A 16 4.56 4.54 11.56
N PRO A 17 4.63 5.42 12.57
CA PRO A 17 4.05 6.75 12.47
C PRO A 17 4.74 7.55 11.34
N ILE A 18 3.92 8.10 10.44
CA ILE A 18 4.39 8.92 9.31
C ILE A 18 4.47 10.38 9.74
N PRO A 19 5.57 11.10 9.49
CA PRO A 19 5.71 12.50 9.89
C PRO A 19 4.78 13.42 9.09
N GLU A 20 4.18 14.41 9.78
CA GLU A 20 3.25 15.38 9.19
C GLU A 20 3.87 16.25 8.07
N GLY A 21 5.20 16.32 7.98
CA GLY A 21 5.93 17.14 7.00
C GLY A 21 6.15 16.49 5.63
N LEU A 22 5.64 15.28 5.38
CA LEU A 22 5.87 14.53 4.14
C LEU A 22 4.95 14.94 2.97
N ASP A 23 3.97 15.81 3.24
CA ASP A 23 2.97 16.29 2.28
C ASP A 23 2.18 15.15 1.61
N VAL A 24 1.86 14.14 2.43
CA VAL A 24 0.98 13.02 2.10
C VAL A 24 -0.35 13.26 2.80
N ASP A 25 -1.47 13.04 2.11
CA ASP A 25 -2.82 13.19 2.65
C ASP A 25 -3.00 12.25 3.85
N PRO A 26 -3.37 12.77 5.04
CA PRO A 26 -3.64 11.95 6.21
C PRO A 26 -4.71 10.87 5.98
N LEU A 27 -5.67 11.09 5.07
CA LEU A 27 -6.66 10.08 4.71
C LEU A 27 -6.03 8.92 3.92
N LEU A 28 -5.06 9.20 3.05
CA LEU A 28 -4.30 8.16 2.36
C LEU A 28 -3.49 7.35 3.37
N ILE A 29 -2.81 8.02 4.30
CA ILE A 29 -2.05 7.36 5.38
C ILE A 29 -2.95 6.43 6.20
N ALA A 30 -4.12 6.91 6.60
CA ALA A 30 -5.08 6.11 7.36
C ALA A 30 -5.58 4.90 6.55
N LEU A 31 -5.85 5.09 5.26
CA LEU A 31 -6.26 4.00 4.37
C LEU A 31 -5.16 2.95 4.22
N LEU A 32 -3.92 3.37 3.98
CA LEU A 32 -2.76 2.47 3.86
C LEU A 32 -2.54 1.67 5.14
N HIS A 33 -2.66 2.31 6.30
CA HIS A 33 -2.54 1.62 7.59
C HIS A 33 -3.61 0.54 7.74
N CYS A 34 -4.87 0.84 7.41
CA CYS A 34 -5.95 -0.15 7.44
C CYS A 34 -5.75 -1.28 6.42
N ALA A 35 -5.38 -0.96 5.19
CA ALA A 35 -5.17 -1.94 4.14
C ALA A 35 -4.01 -2.89 4.48
N ALA A 36 -2.91 -2.34 4.97
CA ALA A 36 -1.76 -3.12 5.39
C ALA A 36 -2.06 -3.96 6.64
N PHE A 37 -2.89 -3.47 7.57
CA PHE A 37 -3.37 -4.29 8.69
C PHE A 37 -4.19 -5.48 8.20
N LEU A 38 -5.09 -5.28 7.23
CA LEU A 38 -5.91 -6.36 6.68
C LEU A 38 -5.08 -7.38 5.89
N ASP A 39 -4.05 -6.94 5.19
CA ASP A 39 -3.23 -7.79 4.31
C ASP A 39 -2.12 -8.56 5.05
N LEU A 40 -1.63 -8.01 6.17
CA LEU A 40 -0.41 -8.50 6.84
C LEU A 40 -0.61 -8.96 8.27
N ALA A 41 -1.80 -8.77 8.85
CA ALA A 41 -2.10 -9.37 10.15
C ALA A 41 -2.15 -10.89 10.02
N GLU A 42 -1.77 -11.59 11.08
CA GLU A 42 -1.84 -13.04 11.13
C GLU A 42 -3.30 -13.54 11.07
N ASP A 43 -3.51 -14.75 10.52
CA ASP A 43 -4.83 -15.36 10.31
C ASP A 43 -5.67 -15.52 11.60
N ASP A 44 -5.03 -15.50 12.78
CA ASP A 44 -5.70 -15.55 14.08
C ASP A 44 -6.16 -14.18 14.59
N VAL A 45 -5.69 -13.09 13.95
CA VAL A 45 -6.09 -11.70 14.20
C VAL A 45 -7.16 -11.25 13.22
N VAL A 46 -6.97 -11.54 11.92
CA VAL A 46 -7.88 -11.15 10.84
C VAL A 46 -8.22 -12.38 10.02
N ASP A 47 -9.52 -12.58 9.75
CA ASP A 47 -9.97 -13.63 8.82
C ASP A 47 -9.50 -13.27 7.40
N PRO A 48 -8.65 -14.10 6.76
CA PRO A 48 -8.01 -13.74 5.49
C PRO A 48 -9.01 -13.66 4.32
N ASP A 49 -10.08 -14.46 4.35
CA ASP A 49 -11.11 -14.42 3.31
C ASP A 49 -11.90 -13.09 3.42
N ALA A 50 -12.28 -12.70 4.64
CA ALA A 50 -12.96 -11.44 4.89
C ALA A 50 -12.07 -10.21 4.62
N ALA A 51 -10.77 -10.31 4.89
CA ALA A 51 -9.79 -9.28 4.53
C ALA A 51 -9.69 -9.11 3.02
N GLY A 52 -9.58 -10.22 2.27
CA GLY A 52 -9.55 -10.22 0.82
C GLY A 52 -10.78 -9.52 0.22
N ASP A 53 -11.99 -9.89 0.68
CA ASP A 53 -13.24 -9.26 0.25
C ASP A 53 -13.23 -7.74 0.53
N ALA A 54 -12.74 -7.31 1.70
CA ALA A 54 -12.67 -5.90 2.06
C ALA A 54 -11.68 -5.13 1.19
N LEU A 55 -10.50 -5.70 0.94
CA LEU A 55 -9.45 -5.11 0.10
C LEU A 55 -9.89 -5.02 -1.37
N GLU A 56 -10.64 -6.00 -1.88
CA GLU A 56 -11.24 -5.94 -3.22
C GLU A 56 -12.17 -4.73 -3.35
N HIS A 57 -13.03 -4.49 -2.36
CA HIS A 57 -13.89 -3.30 -2.34
C HIS A 57 -13.09 -2.00 -2.26
N VAL A 58 -12.01 -1.96 -1.47
CA VAL A 58 -11.10 -0.80 -1.44
C VAL A 58 -10.57 -0.52 -2.84
N GLY A 59 -10.03 -1.53 -3.53
CA GLY A 59 -9.57 -1.41 -4.91
C GLY A 59 -10.66 -0.87 -5.84
N MET A 60 -11.86 -1.46 -5.80
CA MET A 60 -13.01 -0.99 -6.59
C MET A 60 -13.37 0.48 -6.32
N TYR A 61 -13.24 0.97 -5.09
CA TYR A 61 -13.51 2.38 -4.77
C TYR A 61 -12.39 3.32 -5.20
N VAL A 62 -11.13 2.90 -5.08
CA VAL A 62 -9.97 3.67 -5.56
C VAL A 62 -10.04 3.81 -7.09
N GLN A 63 -10.46 2.78 -7.82
CA GLN A 63 -10.68 2.84 -9.28
C GLN A 63 -11.73 3.87 -9.72
N ARG A 64 -12.63 4.32 -8.82
CA ARG A 64 -13.62 5.37 -9.14
C ARG A 64 -13.04 6.77 -9.10
N LEU A 65 -11.80 6.92 -8.65
CA LEU A 65 -11.14 8.21 -8.63
C LEU A 65 -10.81 8.66 -10.05
N GLY A 66 -10.99 9.94 -10.33
CA GLY A 66 -10.61 10.52 -11.61
C GLY A 66 -9.09 10.48 -11.84
N PRO A 67 -8.62 10.58 -13.09
CA PRO A 67 -7.21 10.44 -13.44
C PRO A 67 -6.29 11.44 -12.72
N GLU A 68 -6.77 12.68 -12.49
CA GLU A 68 -6.01 13.69 -11.73
C GLU A 68 -5.78 13.27 -10.27
N ARG A 69 -6.77 12.62 -9.66
CA ARG A 69 -6.68 12.13 -8.27
C ARG A 69 -5.78 10.90 -8.17
N LEU A 70 -5.85 10.00 -9.15
CA LEU A 70 -4.96 8.85 -9.23
C LEU A 70 -3.50 9.28 -9.41
N GLN A 71 -3.24 10.27 -10.26
CA GLN A 71 -1.88 10.80 -10.44
C GLN A 71 -1.36 11.50 -9.18
N ASP A 72 -2.23 12.18 -8.43
CA ASP A 72 -1.85 12.80 -7.16
C ASP A 72 -1.54 11.74 -6.09
N LEU A 73 -2.36 10.69 -5.99
CA LEU A 73 -2.11 9.54 -5.13
C LEU A 73 -0.78 8.87 -5.44
N ASP A 74 -0.48 8.59 -6.70
CA ASP A 74 0.79 8.01 -7.14
C ASP A 74 2.00 8.84 -6.65
N LYS A 75 1.96 10.16 -6.83
CA LYS A 75 3.01 11.06 -6.32
C LYS A 75 3.13 11.04 -4.80
N GLN A 76 2.02 10.90 -4.09
CA GLN A 76 2.02 10.78 -2.62
C GLN A 76 2.65 9.45 -2.18
N LEU A 77 2.28 8.33 -2.82
CA LEU A 77 2.84 7.00 -2.54
C LEU A 77 4.34 6.96 -2.83
N GLN A 78 4.80 7.54 -3.94
CA GLN A 78 6.23 7.63 -4.25
C GLN A 78 7.02 8.40 -3.18
N ARG A 79 6.49 9.52 -2.68
CA ARG A 79 7.12 10.27 -1.58
C ARG A 79 7.17 9.46 -0.30
N LEU A 80 6.11 8.70 -0.03
CA LEU A 80 6.04 7.83 1.14
C LEU A 80 7.03 6.66 1.05
N ALA A 81 7.12 6.00 -0.11
CA ALA A 81 8.08 4.94 -0.37
C ALA A 81 9.53 5.44 -0.21
N GLN A 82 9.87 6.58 -0.83
CA GLN A 82 11.20 7.20 -0.68
C GLN A 82 11.53 7.56 0.76
N HIS A 83 10.54 8.03 1.53
CA HIS A 83 10.71 8.25 2.96
C HIS A 83 10.97 6.95 3.70
N GLY A 84 10.20 5.89 3.41
CA GLY A 84 10.37 4.58 4.01
C GLY A 84 11.77 4.00 3.76
N GLU A 85 12.26 4.09 2.53
CA GLU A 85 13.64 3.73 2.17
C GLU A 85 14.67 4.51 3.00
N ALA A 86 14.53 5.83 3.05
CA ALA A 86 15.43 6.70 3.82
C ALA A 86 15.37 6.44 5.35
N ALA A 87 14.20 6.03 5.84
CA ALA A 87 13.95 5.68 7.23
C ALA A 87 14.27 4.20 7.55
N SER A 88 14.81 3.44 6.57
CA SER A 88 15.13 2.02 6.71
C SER A 88 13.93 1.16 7.12
N TRP A 89 12.77 1.42 6.53
CA TRP A 89 11.62 0.52 6.63
C TRP A 89 11.94 -0.84 6.00
N PRO A 90 11.28 -1.91 6.43
CA PRO A 90 11.41 -3.21 5.77
C PRO A 90 11.06 -3.12 4.28
N ASP A 91 11.81 -3.83 3.43
CA ASP A 91 11.64 -3.81 1.97
C ASP A 91 10.20 -4.12 1.54
N TRP A 92 9.56 -5.07 2.23
CA TRP A 92 8.17 -5.46 1.94
C TRP A 92 7.18 -4.33 2.24
N MET A 93 7.47 -3.44 3.20
CA MET A 93 6.59 -2.31 3.54
C MET A 93 6.71 -1.22 2.49
N VAL A 94 7.93 -0.96 2.02
CA VAL A 94 8.17 -0.07 0.87
C VAL A 94 7.50 -0.63 -0.38
N GLY A 95 7.58 -1.95 -0.59
CA GLY A 95 6.88 -2.67 -1.65
C GLY A 95 5.36 -2.47 -1.56
N PHE A 96 4.76 -2.74 -0.40
CA PHE A 96 3.33 -2.54 -0.16
C PHE A 96 2.86 -1.12 -0.53
N VAL A 97 3.60 -0.08 -0.12
CA VAL A 97 3.24 1.32 -0.44
C VAL A 97 3.38 1.59 -1.94
N SER A 98 4.44 1.09 -2.56
CA SER A 98 4.72 1.33 -3.98
C SER A 98 3.74 0.62 -4.89
N ASP A 99 3.31 -0.58 -4.50
CA ASP A 99 2.43 -1.44 -5.28
C ASP A 99 0.95 -1.19 -4.98
N PHE A 100 0.62 -0.33 -4.01
CA PHE A 100 -0.77 -0.13 -3.55
C PHE A 100 -1.77 0.15 -4.68
N LEU A 101 -1.44 1.03 -5.63
CA LEU A 101 -2.31 1.32 -6.77
C LEU A 101 -2.44 0.13 -7.72
N TYR A 102 -1.34 -0.58 -7.96
CA TYR A 102 -1.33 -1.80 -8.76
C TYR A 102 -2.21 -2.89 -8.12
N SER A 103 -2.10 -3.09 -6.81
CA SER A 103 -2.98 -3.99 -6.04
C SER A 103 -4.45 -3.55 -6.07
N CYS A 104 -4.72 -2.25 -6.24
CA CYS A 104 -6.06 -1.73 -6.48
C CYS A 104 -6.54 -1.90 -7.94
N GLY A 105 -5.75 -2.51 -8.82
CA GLY A 105 -6.05 -2.68 -10.25
C GLY A 105 -5.81 -1.42 -11.08
N ILE A 106 -4.91 -0.53 -10.66
CA ILE A 106 -4.57 0.73 -11.32
C ILE A 106 -3.10 0.72 -11.73
N GLY A 107 -2.86 0.72 -13.03
CA GLY A 107 -1.54 0.59 -13.63
C GLY A 107 -1.63 -0.32 -14.85
N GLU A 108 -0.74 -0.16 -15.82
CA GLU A 108 -0.72 -1.04 -16.99
C GLU A 108 -0.31 -2.45 -16.56
N ASP A 109 -1.04 -3.46 -17.04
CA ASP A 109 -0.53 -4.83 -17.14
C ASP A 109 0.85 -4.73 -17.81
N ARG A 110 1.92 -5.05 -17.07
CA ARG A 110 3.28 -5.07 -17.64
C ARG A 110 3.50 -6.23 -18.62
N ASP A 111 2.43 -6.87 -19.10
CA ASP A 111 2.47 -8.01 -20.00
C ASP A 111 1.22 -8.00 -20.90
N ASP A 112 1.24 -7.20 -21.97
CA ASP A 112 0.50 -7.47 -23.23
C ASP A 112 1.07 -6.60 -24.38
N ASP A 113 2.38 -6.33 -24.37
CA ASP A 113 3.12 -6.01 -25.60
C ASP A 113 3.47 -7.36 -26.23
N ASP A 114 2.46 -7.98 -26.84
CA ASP A 114 2.55 -9.21 -27.62
C ASP A 114 3.49 -8.95 -28.81
N PRO A 115 4.74 -9.44 -28.82
CA PRO A 115 5.67 -9.22 -29.91
C PRO A 115 5.49 -10.31 -30.95
N ASP A 116 4.28 -10.55 -31.43
CA ASP A 116 4.00 -11.50 -32.50
C ASP A 116 3.00 -10.89 -33.52
N ASP A 117 3.41 -9.77 -34.11
CA ASP A 117 2.88 -9.27 -35.40
C ASP A 117 3.97 -9.47 -36.47
N ASP A 118 4.34 -10.72 -36.72
CA ASP A 118 5.15 -11.16 -37.86
C ASP A 118 4.76 -12.62 -38.21
N GLU A 119 3.72 -12.81 -39.02
CA GLU A 119 3.63 -13.88 -40.04
C GLU A 119 2.61 -13.58 -41.16
#